data_AF-E0NEQ8-F1
#
_entry.id   AF-E0NEQ8-F1
#
_cell.length_a   1.000
_cell.length_b   1.000
_cell.length_c   1.000
_cell.angle_alpha   90.00
_cell.angle_beta   90.00
_cell.angle_gamma   90.00
#
_symmetry.space_group_name_H-M   'P 1'
#
loop_
_entity.id
_entity.type
_entity.pdbx_description
1 polymer ?
#
loop_
_entity_poly.entity_id
_entity_poly.type
_entity_poly.pdbx_seq_one_letter_code
_entity_poly.pdbx_strand_id
1 'polypeptide(L)'
;MTVNIYDTANKMEQELRLTNEYQNLKQSFEKVQQDENASALYKKFQDIQSSLQQKQMNGEELTEDEIKKVHEVAGEIEKVDLIKDLMDKERSLNQLINDVNQIIMKPIQELYQG
;
A
#
# COMPACT_ATOMS: atom_id res chain seq x y z
N MET A 1 10.93 20.33 29.53
CA MET A 1 10.09 20.49 28.34
C MET A 1 9.45 19.14 28.06
N THR A 2 8.12 19.06 28.03
CA THR A 2 7.40 17.83 27.69
C THR A 2 7.60 17.58 26.20
N VAL A 3 8.13 16.42 25.81
CA VAL A 3 8.25 16.06 24.40
C VAL A 3 6.84 15.77 23.87
N ASN A 4 6.42 16.53 22.87
CA ASN A 4 5.15 16.30 22.17
C ASN A 4 5.38 15.36 20.99
N ILE A 5 5.00 14.09 21.13
CA ILE A 5 5.21 13.07 20.09
C ILE A 5 4.50 13.41 18.77
N TYR A 6 3.42 14.19 18.80
CA TYR A 6 2.72 14.62 17.60
C TYR A 6 3.56 15.55 16.72
N ASP A 7 4.43 16.38 17.31
CA ASP A 7 5.34 17.24 16.54
C ASP A 7 6.37 16.39 15.79
N THR A 8 6.89 15.35 16.44
CA THR A 8 7.78 14.37 15.81
C THR A 8 7.06 13.60 14.71
N ALA A 9 5.82 13.16 14.95
CA ALA A 9 5.03 12.43 13.95
C ALA A 9 4.75 13.28 12.70
N ASN A 10 4.39 14.56 12.89
CA ASN A 10 4.23 15.50 11.78
C ASN A 10 5.54 15.73 11.01
N LYS A 11 6.67 15.82 11.73
CA LYS A 11 7.98 15.92 11.09
C LYS A 11 8.32 14.67 10.28
N MET A 12 8.05 13.48 10.82
CA MET A 12 8.26 12.21 10.12
C MET A 12 7.41 12.10 8.86
N GLU A 13 6.16 12.58 8.90
CA GLU A 13 5.30 12.66 7.72
C GLU A 13 5.91 13.56 6.62
N GLN A 14 6.41 14.73 7.00
CA GLN A 14 7.06 15.65 6.07
C GLN A 14 8.32 15.03 5.46
N GLU A 15 9.16 14.40 6.29
CA GLU A 15 10.38 13.73 5.85
C GLU A 15 10.08 12.52 4.97
N LEU A 16 9.06 11.72 5.29
CA LEU A 16 8.61 10.59 4.48
C LEU A 16 8.25 11.04 3.06
N ARG A 17 7.59 12.20 2.90
CA ARG A 17 7.30 12.75 1.57
C ARG A 17 8.56 13.08 0.78
N LEU A 18 9.69 13.32 1.43
CA LEU A 18 10.96 13.64 0.78
C LEU A 18 11.80 12.39 0.47
N THR A 19 11.39 11.20 0.92
CA THR A 19 12.16 9.98 0.68
C THR A 19 12.08 9.56 -0.79
N ASN A 20 13.12 8.86 -1.25
CA ASN A 20 13.16 8.33 -2.62
C ASN A 20 12.02 7.33 -2.83
N GLU A 21 11.68 6.53 -1.84
CA GLU A 21 10.60 5.54 -1.87
C GLU A 21 9.26 6.20 -2.16
N TYR A 22 8.93 7.29 -1.46
CA TYR A 22 7.68 8.02 -1.70
C TYR A 22 7.69 8.73 -3.05
N GLN A 23 8.79 9.40 -3.41
CA GLN A 23 8.90 10.10 -4.68
C GLN A 23 8.80 9.14 -5.88
N ASN A 24 9.43 7.98 -5.79
CA ASN A 24 9.35 6.95 -6.81
C ASN A 24 7.93 6.39 -6.93
N LEU A 25 7.25 6.12 -5.80
CA LEU A 25 5.85 5.69 -5.80
C LEU A 25 4.95 6.75 -6.45
N LYS A 26 5.13 8.01 -6.10
CA LYS A 26 4.35 9.11 -6.68
C LYS A 26 4.51 9.17 -8.20
N GLN A 27 5.74 9.06 -8.69
CA GLN A 27 6.02 9.08 -10.12
C GLN A 27 5.46 7.86 -10.86
N SER A 28 5.58 6.65 -10.31
CA SER A 28 5.00 5.45 -10.93
C SER A 28 3.47 5.51 -10.95
N PHE A 29 2.86 6.04 -9.88
CA PHE A 29 1.42 6.28 -9.82
C PHE A 29 0.95 7.26 -10.89
N GLU A 30 1.65 8.39 -11.06
CA GLU A 30 1.34 9.36 -12.12
C GLU A 30 1.42 8.74 -13.52
N LYS A 31 2.41 7.88 -13.79
CA LYS A 31 2.51 7.15 -15.07
C LYS A 31 1.34 6.21 -15.30
N VAL A 32 0.91 5.46 -14.28
CA VAL A 32 -0.28 4.60 -14.36
C VAL A 32 -1.53 5.41 -14.64
N GLN A 33 -1.70 6.58 -14.00
CA GLN A 33 -2.86 7.44 -14.21
C GLN A 33 -2.92 8.06 -15.62
N GLN A 34 -1.76 8.27 -16.26
CA GLN A 34 -1.66 8.82 -17.61
C GLN A 34 -1.95 7.79 -18.70
N ASP A 35 -1.85 6.49 -18.41
CA ASP A 35 -2.16 5.41 -19.35
C ASP A 35 -3.61 4.93 -19.12
N GLU A 36 -4.47 5.09 -20.13
CA GLU A 36 -5.89 4.76 -20.02
C GLU A 36 -6.14 3.29 -19.68
N ASN A 37 -5.34 2.38 -20.23
CA ASN A 37 -5.48 0.95 -19.98
C ASN A 37 -5.00 0.59 -18.58
N ALA A 38 -3.82 1.07 -18.18
CA ALA A 38 -3.26 0.81 -16.85
C ALA A 38 -4.15 1.42 -15.75
N SER A 39 -4.64 2.65 -15.94
CA SER A 39 -5.55 3.31 -15.01
C SER A 39 -6.87 2.55 -14.86
N ALA A 40 -7.47 2.08 -15.97
CA ALA A 40 -8.69 1.29 -15.95
C ALA A 40 -8.50 -0.06 -15.21
N LEU A 41 -7.40 -0.77 -15.48
CA LEU A 41 -7.06 -2.02 -14.82
C LEU A 41 -6.77 -1.83 -13.33
N TYR A 42 -6.02 -0.78 -12.98
CA TYR A 42 -5.72 -0.44 -11.59
C TYR A 42 -6.99 -0.12 -10.80
N LYS A 43 -7.92 0.64 -11.40
CA LYS A 43 -9.22 0.93 -10.77
C LYS A 43 -10.06 -0.34 -10.57
N LYS A 44 -10.14 -1.22 -11.58
CA LYS A 44 -10.81 -2.52 -11.43
C LYS A 44 -10.23 -3.34 -10.28
N PHE A 45 -8.91 -3.34 -10.13
CA PHE A 45 -8.23 -4.02 -9.04
C PHE A 45 -8.60 -3.45 -7.67
N GLN A 46 -8.59 -2.12 -7.52
CA GLN A 46 -9.00 -1.45 -6.28
C GLN A 46 -10.46 -1.77 -5.91
N ASP A 47 -11.37 -1.74 -6.88
CA ASP A 47 -12.78 -2.07 -6.66
C ASP A 47 -12.94 -3.51 -6.17
N ILE A 48 -12.24 -4.45 -6.80
CA ILE A 48 -12.22 -5.86 -6.39
C ILE A 48 -11.66 -5.98 -4.97
N GLN A 49 -10.50 -5.39 -4.68
CA GLN A 49 -9.88 -5.47 -3.36
C GLN A 49 -10.80 -4.92 -2.26
N SER A 50 -11.44 -3.77 -2.50
CA SER A 50 -12.41 -3.18 -1.57
C SER A 50 -13.60 -4.10 -1.34
N SER A 51 -14.15 -4.70 -2.40
CA SER A 51 -15.26 -5.65 -2.32
C SER A 51 -14.87 -6.89 -1.50
N LEU A 52 -13.68 -7.46 -1.74
CA LEU A 52 -13.18 -8.60 -0.97
C LEU A 52 -13.03 -8.26 0.51
N GLN A 53 -12.45 -7.09 0.81
CA GLN A 53 -12.25 -6.63 2.18
C GLN A 53 -13.58 -6.44 2.90
N GLN A 54 -14.57 -5.84 2.23
CA GLN A 54 -15.92 -5.66 2.79
C GLN A 54 -16.59 -7.01 3.09
N LYS A 55 -16.49 -7.98 2.17
CA LYS A 55 -17.03 -9.32 2.40
C LYS A 55 -16.37 -10.03 3.56
N GLN A 56 -15.04 -9.94 3.66
CA GLN A 56 -14.29 -10.50 4.77
C GLN A 56 -14.71 -9.86 6.11
N MET A 57 -14.96 -8.55 6.13
CA MET A 57 -15.47 -7.85 7.31
C MET A 57 -16.90 -8.29 7.69
N ASN A 58 -17.74 -8.58 6.70
CA ASN A 58 -19.10 -9.07 6.89
C ASN A 58 -19.17 -10.57 7.24
N GLY A 59 -18.05 -11.30 7.16
CA GLY A 59 -18.02 -12.75 7.31
C GLY A 59 -18.68 -13.50 6.14
N GLU A 60 -18.77 -12.86 4.96
CA GLU A 60 -19.31 -13.45 3.75
C GLU A 60 -18.23 -14.27 3.04
N GLU A 61 -18.59 -15.48 2.58
CA GLU A 61 -17.70 -16.28 1.73
C GLU A 61 -17.60 -15.68 0.31
N LEU A 62 -16.42 -15.80 -0.28
CA LEU A 62 -16.18 -15.42 -1.66
C LEU A 62 -16.76 -16.48 -2.59
N THR A 63 -17.54 -16.06 -3.58
CA THR A 63 -18.07 -16.98 -4.58
C THR A 63 -17.00 -17.40 -5.58
N GLU A 64 -17.17 -18.55 -6.23
CA GLU A 64 -16.23 -19.03 -7.26
C GLU A 64 -16.05 -18.03 -8.40
N ASP A 65 -17.12 -17.34 -8.80
CA ASP A 65 -17.07 -16.34 -9.87
C ASP A 65 -16.27 -15.11 -9.46
N GLU A 66 -16.33 -14.70 -8.19
CA GLU A 66 -15.49 -13.63 -7.66
C GLU A 66 -14.03 -14.03 -7.61
N ILE A 67 -13.73 -15.25 -7.16
CA ILE A 67 -12.37 -15.79 -7.14
C ILE A 67 -11.79 -15.83 -8.57
N LYS A 68 -12.58 -16.29 -9.57
CA LYS A 68 -12.17 -16.26 -10.98
C LYS A 68 -11.88 -14.84 -11.45
N LYS A 69 -12.76 -13.89 -11.14
CA LYS A 69 -12.59 -12.48 -11.53
C LYS A 69 -11.33 -11.86 -10.92
N VAL A 70 -11.01 -12.20 -9.68
CA VAL A 70 -9.77 -11.79 -9.02
C VAL A 70 -8.55 -12.32 -9.78
N HIS A 71 -8.55 -13.62 -10.10
CA HIS A 71 -7.44 -14.24 -10.83
C HIS A 71 -7.26 -13.68 -12.24
N GLU A 72 -8.36 -13.42 -12.95
CA GLU A 72 -8.33 -12.81 -14.28
C GLU A 72 -7.70 -11.42 -14.24
N VAL A 73 -8.19 -10.55 -13.36
CA VAL A 73 -7.66 -9.19 -13.22
C VAL A 73 -6.21 -9.20 -12.73
N ALA A 74 -5.83 -10.11 -11.84
CA ALA A 74 -4.43 -10.29 -11.44
C ALA A 74 -3.55 -10.66 -12.65
N GLY A 75 -4.00 -11.58 -13.50
CA GLY A 75 -3.28 -11.97 -14.72
C GLY A 75 -3.21 -10.86 -15.78
N GLU A 76 -4.19 -9.96 -15.83
CA GLU A 76 -4.15 -8.76 -16.68
C GLU A 76 -3.12 -7.75 -16.15
N ILE A 77 -3.13 -7.49 -14.85
CA ILE A 77 -2.17 -6.58 -14.19
C ILE A 77 -0.73 -7.06 -14.36
N GLU A 78 -0.49 -8.36 -14.23
CA GLU A 78 0.84 -8.94 -14.46
C GLU A 78 1.36 -8.71 -15.88
N LYS A 79 0.52 -8.36 -16.85
CA LYS A 79 0.97 -8.05 -18.22
C LYS A 79 1.27 -6.58 -18.43
N VAL A 80 0.96 -5.71 -17.47
CA VAL A 80 1.13 -4.26 -17.58
C VAL A 80 2.31 -3.82 -16.73
N ASP A 81 3.44 -3.54 -17.39
CA ASP A 81 4.69 -3.15 -16.72
C ASP A 81 4.55 -1.89 -15.86
N LEU A 82 3.67 -0.95 -16.23
CA LEU A 82 3.39 0.24 -15.42
C LEU A 82 2.77 -0.10 -14.06
N ILE A 83 1.85 -1.07 -14.02
CA ILE A 83 1.21 -1.48 -12.77
C ILE A 83 2.18 -2.32 -11.93
N LYS A 84 3.00 -3.16 -12.56
CA LYS A 84 4.09 -3.88 -11.89
C LYS A 84 5.07 -2.93 -11.21
N ASP A 85 5.57 -1.92 -11.93
CA ASP A 85 6.48 -0.92 -11.36
C ASP A 85 5.80 -0.17 -10.20
N LEU A 86 4.52 0.19 -10.33
CA LEU A 86 3.74 0.79 -9.25
C LEU A 86 3.71 -0.11 -7.99
N MET A 87 3.37 -1.39 -8.14
CA MET A 87 3.33 -2.35 -7.04
C MET A 87 4.70 -2.55 -6.38
N ASP A 88 5.78 -2.57 -7.16
CA ASP A 88 7.14 -2.69 -6.63
C ASP A 88 7.55 -1.44 -5.82
N LYS A 89 7.19 -0.23 -6.28
CA LYS A 89 7.43 1.01 -5.51
C LYS A 89 6.61 1.04 -4.23
N GLU A 90 5.36 0.58 -4.29
CA GLU A 90 4.48 0.50 -3.13
C GLU A 90 5.03 -0.47 -2.08
N ARG A 91 5.55 -1.63 -2.49
CA ARG A 91 6.24 -2.57 -1.60
C ARG A 91 7.46 -1.94 -0.92
N SER A 92 8.25 -1.18 -1.68
CA SER A 92 9.44 -0.51 -1.15
C SER A 92 9.08 0.54 -0.09
N LEU A 93 8.04 1.34 -0.34
CA LEU A 93 7.52 2.29 0.65
C LEU A 93 6.96 1.59 1.89
N ASN A 94 6.21 0.50 1.71
CA ASN A 94 5.69 -0.29 2.81
C ASN A 94 6.79 -0.88 3.70
N GLN A 95 7.90 -1.33 3.10
CA GLN A 95 9.06 -1.78 3.86
C GLN A 95 9.65 -0.64 4.71
N LEU A 96 9.87 0.52 4.12
CA LEU A 96 10.35 1.70 4.85
C LEU A 96 9.43 2.06 6.02
N ILE A 97 8.12 2.08 5.81
CA ILE A 97 7.12 2.37 6.85
C ILE A 97 7.17 1.31 7.96
N ASN A 98 7.29 0.03 7.62
CA ASN A 98 7.38 -1.05 8.59
C ASN A 98 8.65 -0.94 9.45
N ASP A 99 9.79 -0.63 8.85
CA ASP A 99 11.05 -0.45 9.58
C ASP A 99 10.94 0.72 10.58
N VAL A 100 10.31 1.83 10.14
CA VAL A 100 10.03 2.97 11.01
C VAL A 100 9.07 2.60 12.15
N ASN A 101 7.98 1.88 11.85
CA ASN A 101 7.02 1.43 12.87
C ASN A 101 7.67 0.52 13.91
N GLN A 102 8.56 -0.38 13.48
CA GLN A 102 9.32 -1.22 14.42
C GLN A 102 10.15 -0.36 15.37
N ILE A 103 10.83 0.67 14.88
CA ILE A 103 11.61 1.60 15.72
C ILE A 103 10.71 2.31 16.73
N ILE A 104 9.55 2.82 16.30
CA ILE A 104 8.59 3.51 17.19
C ILE A 104 8.09 2.57 18.29
N MET A 105 7.87 1.29 17.96
CA MET A 105 7.33 0.29 18.89
C MET A 105 8.38 -0.32 19.83
N LYS A 106 9.69 -0.11 19.61
CA LYS A 106 10.77 -0.68 20.45
C LYS A 106 10.57 -0.49 21.95
N PRO A 107 10.23 0.71 22.47
CA PRO A 107 10.08 0.90 23.92
C PRO A 107 8.97 0.03 24.53
N ILE A 108 7.92 -0.27 23.75
CA ILE A 108 6.84 -1.16 24.18
C ILE A 108 7.33 -2.60 24.19
N GLN A 109 8.05 -3.02 23.14
CA GLN A 109 8.62 -4.37 23.05
C GLN A 109 9.60 -4.64 24.22
N GLU A 110 10.47 -3.69 24.52
CA GLU A 110 11.42 -3.76 25.64
C GLU A 110 10.71 -3.89 26.99
N LEU A 111 9.57 -3.22 27.17
CA LEU A 111 8.77 -3.31 28.40
C LEU A 111 8.19 -4.72 28.64
N TYR A 112 7.77 -5.43 27.58
CA TYR A 112 7.20 -6.78 27.68
C TYR A 112 8.25 -7.90 27.62
N GLN A 113 9.49 -7.58 27.27
CA GLN A 113 10.63 -8.51 27.27
C GLN A 113 11.42 -8.50 28.59
N GLY A 114 11.19 -7.52 29.46
CA GLY A 114 11.69 -7.48 30.84
C GLY A 114 10.74 -8.12 31.83
#